data_AF-A0A1Q3GKR8-F1
#
_entry.id   AF-A0A1Q3GKR8-F1
#
_cell.length_a   1.000
_cell.length_b   1.000
_cell.length_c   1.000
_cell.angle_alpha   90.00
_cell.angle_beta   90.00
_cell.angle_gamma   90.00
#
_symmetry.space_group_name_H-M   'P 1'
#
loop_
_entity.id
_entity.type
_entity.pdbx_description
1 polymer ?
#
loop_
_entity_poly.entity_id
_entity_poly.type
_entity_poly.pdbx_seq_one_letter_code
_entity_poly.pdbx_strand_id
1 'polypeptide(L)'
;MTDQEKFLQLLTSTNEANVRLAFEMGNTNPKLHLNQYLKDYLVLWHMFFDKRLKKHVKVKHVVKLNNLETIEHYYQKQNPLPSQIKLLRNLRRLDLQGNHLTRLPQEIIHLQGLKVLSLRNNALESLSTDIARLRELEVLNLGLNQLKKIPRELGELKNLKDLDLLGNGLESLPDSFCKLEKLEHLMLQGNNLTSLPKNFDQLSNLKHLILTENELDVLPEGIFNLKNLESLAVSGKKIVEISKEIGKLTRLRSLSISGTSITKLPAEIGLLQNLTYLDLQINKFLDEIPKEIGKLKKLLQINLSHNYLSDLPDEIKNLQKLTHLTLWDNQIAQFPASISKLKSLKNLKLDKNQLSELPDSLAQLENLEGLFVRDNQLRTLPKSLRKLNSIRRIYVHNNLLTTIPDELKQIKSLFRICLYGNPVNEKEQQRIEDFFDYCDILF
;
A
#
# COMPACT_ATOMS: atom_id res chain seq x y z
N MET A 1 -41.39 -13.86 -25.47
CA MET A 1 -41.24 -12.77 -24.49
C MET A 1 -42.63 -12.39 -24.02
N THR A 2 -42.90 -12.52 -22.72
CA THR A 2 -44.18 -12.18 -22.11
C THR A 2 -44.40 -10.66 -22.10
N ASP A 3 -45.64 -10.20 -21.96
CA ASP A 3 -45.95 -8.77 -21.81
C ASP A 3 -45.21 -8.13 -20.63
N GLN A 4 -45.00 -8.90 -19.55
CA GLN A 4 -44.25 -8.47 -18.37
C GLN A 4 -42.75 -8.25 -18.69
N GLU A 5 -42.13 -9.16 -19.44
CA GLU A 5 -40.73 -9.05 -19.84
C GLU A 5 -40.52 -7.85 -20.76
N LYS A 6 -41.40 -7.66 -21.75
CA LYS A 6 -41.35 -6.52 -22.67
C LYS A 6 -41.54 -5.20 -21.92
N PHE A 7 -42.51 -5.13 -21.01
CA PHE A 7 -42.73 -3.97 -20.14
C PHE A 7 -41.48 -3.63 -19.31
N LEU A 8 -40.88 -4.63 -18.65
CA LEU A 8 -39.71 -4.40 -17.80
C LEU A 8 -38.48 -3.99 -18.62
N GLN A 9 -38.30 -4.55 -19.82
CA GLN A 9 -37.25 -4.16 -20.75
C GLN A 9 -37.38 -2.67 -21.14
N LEU A 10 -38.60 -2.23 -21.46
CA LEU A 10 -38.87 -0.83 -21.80
C LEU A 10 -38.70 0.10 -20.58
N LEU A 11 -39.19 -0.30 -19.41
CA LEU A 11 -39.14 0.51 -18.19
C LEU A 11 -37.71 0.73 -17.69
N THR A 12 -36.85 -0.30 -17.80
CA THR A 12 -35.43 -0.24 -17.41
C THR A 12 -34.52 0.32 -18.51
N SER A 13 -35.08 0.78 -19.64
CA SER A 13 -34.32 1.35 -20.75
C SER A 13 -33.70 2.70 -20.39
N THR A 14 -32.52 2.96 -20.94
CA THR A 14 -31.88 4.29 -20.92
C THR A 14 -32.54 5.29 -21.87
N ASN A 15 -33.31 4.81 -22.85
CA ASN A 15 -33.98 5.64 -23.85
C ASN A 15 -35.34 6.15 -23.32
N GLU A 16 -35.55 7.46 -23.38
CA GLU A 16 -36.76 8.10 -22.87
C GLU A 16 -38.05 7.63 -23.58
N ALA A 17 -38.02 7.45 -24.90
CA ALA A 17 -39.19 7.00 -25.66
C ALA A 17 -39.63 5.60 -25.23
N ASN A 18 -38.67 4.70 -24.95
CA ASN A 18 -38.97 3.37 -24.43
C ASN A 18 -39.61 3.44 -23.04
N VAL A 19 -39.10 4.29 -22.16
CA VAL A 19 -39.68 4.46 -20.81
C VAL A 19 -41.09 5.07 -20.90
N ARG A 20 -41.35 6.01 -21.83
CA ARG A 20 -42.70 6.55 -22.09
C ARG A 20 -43.66 5.46 -22.52
N LEU A 21 -43.24 4.62 -23.47
CA LEU A 21 -44.03 3.47 -23.92
C LEU A 21 -44.32 2.50 -22.76
N ALA A 22 -43.36 2.27 -21.87
CA ALA A 22 -43.59 1.47 -20.67
C ALA A 22 -44.67 2.08 -19.76
N PHE A 23 -44.65 3.41 -19.56
CA PHE A 23 -45.68 4.09 -18.77
C PHE A 23 -47.07 3.94 -19.41
N GLU A 24 -47.19 4.09 -20.73
CA GLU A 24 -48.45 3.89 -21.46
C GLU A 24 -48.96 2.45 -21.32
N MET A 25 -48.08 1.45 -21.50
CA MET A 25 -48.41 0.04 -21.31
C MET A 25 -48.87 -0.24 -19.87
N GLY A 26 -48.15 0.27 -18.88
CA GLY A 26 -48.45 0.04 -17.47
C GLY A 26 -49.72 0.74 -16.97
N ASN A 27 -50.08 1.87 -17.56
CA ASN A 27 -51.33 2.59 -17.26
C ASN A 27 -52.55 1.90 -17.87
N THR A 28 -52.38 1.24 -19.00
CA THR A 28 -53.45 0.53 -19.73
C THR A 28 -53.62 -0.93 -19.29
N ASN A 29 -52.58 -1.53 -18.70
CA ASN A 29 -52.61 -2.91 -18.19
C ASN A 29 -52.19 -3.00 -16.70
N PRO A 30 -53.15 -3.06 -15.76
CA PRO A 30 -52.86 -3.14 -14.32
C PRO A 30 -52.04 -4.36 -13.89
N LYS A 31 -52.04 -5.46 -14.67
CA LYS A 31 -51.26 -6.67 -14.39
C LYS A 31 -49.75 -6.43 -14.50
N LEU A 32 -49.32 -5.33 -15.13
CA LEU A 32 -47.90 -4.96 -15.24
C LEU A 32 -47.36 -4.27 -13.97
N HIS A 33 -48.24 -3.90 -13.03
CA HIS A 33 -47.88 -3.35 -11.71
C HIS A 33 -46.98 -2.10 -11.75
N LEU A 34 -47.15 -1.21 -12.74
CA LEU A 34 -46.33 0.01 -12.90
C LEU A 34 -46.20 0.84 -11.61
N ASN A 35 -47.30 1.03 -10.88
CA ASN A 35 -47.30 1.79 -9.63
C ASN A 35 -46.36 1.23 -8.56
N GLN A 36 -46.14 -0.10 -8.54
CA GLN A 36 -45.18 -0.71 -7.63
C GLN A 36 -43.75 -0.39 -8.05
N TYR A 37 -43.43 -0.50 -9.35
CA TYR A 37 -42.12 -0.09 -9.86
C TYR A 37 -41.83 1.39 -9.65
N LEU A 38 -42.82 2.28 -9.81
CA LEU A 38 -42.63 3.71 -9.54
C LEU A 38 -42.34 3.99 -8.06
N LYS A 39 -42.92 3.23 -7.13
CA LYS A 39 -42.53 3.28 -5.71
C LYS A 39 -41.10 2.80 -5.51
N ASP A 40 -40.70 1.73 -6.20
CA ASP A 40 -39.33 1.22 -6.12
C ASP A 40 -38.30 2.22 -6.66
N TYR A 41 -38.58 2.89 -7.79
CA TYR A 41 -37.76 3.98 -8.30
C TYR A 41 -37.72 5.19 -7.36
N LEU A 42 -38.81 5.46 -6.62
CA LEU A 42 -38.84 6.55 -5.64
C LEU A 42 -37.87 6.27 -4.48
N VAL A 43 -37.79 5.03 -3.99
CA VAL A 43 -36.85 4.61 -2.94
C VAL A 43 -35.41 4.89 -3.39
N LEU A 44 -35.06 4.48 -4.61
CA LEU A 44 -33.73 4.74 -5.17
C LEU A 44 -33.46 6.24 -5.34
N TRP A 45 -34.46 7.01 -5.77
CA TRP A 45 -34.34 8.46 -5.92
C TRP A 45 -34.07 9.15 -4.59
N HIS A 46 -34.78 8.75 -3.53
CA HIS A 46 -34.58 9.30 -2.19
C HIS A 46 -33.22 8.94 -1.61
N MET A 47 -32.68 7.76 -1.96
CA MET A 47 -31.36 7.33 -1.53
C MET A 47 -30.25 8.11 -2.25
N PHE A 48 -30.32 8.23 -3.57
CA PHE A 48 -29.19 8.73 -4.37
C PHE A 48 -29.30 10.19 -4.83
N PHE A 49 -30.47 10.83 -4.75
CA PHE A 49 -30.67 12.19 -5.27
C PHE A 49 -31.29 13.18 -4.28
N ASP A 50 -32.60 13.08 -4.02
CA ASP A 50 -33.33 14.10 -3.25
C ASP A 50 -34.53 13.50 -2.50
N LYS A 51 -34.52 13.62 -1.17
CA LYS A 51 -35.59 13.15 -0.27
C LYS A 51 -36.88 13.99 -0.38
N ARG A 52 -36.85 15.17 -1.02
CA ARG A 52 -38.01 16.07 -1.14
C ARG A 52 -38.98 15.69 -2.25
N LEU A 53 -38.68 14.68 -3.08
CA LEU A 53 -39.59 14.23 -4.12
C LEU A 53 -40.85 13.60 -3.49
N LYS A 54 -41.96 14.35 -3.48
CA LYS A 54 -43.13 14.10 -2.61
C LYS A 54 -44.01 12.88 -2.97
N LYS A 55 -43.76 12.14 -4.08
CA LYS A 55 -44.26 10.77 -4.43
C LYS A 55 -44.30 10.47 -5.94
N HIS A 56 -44.26 11.48 -6.81
CA HIS A 56 -44.54 11.30 -8.24
C HIS A 56 -43.25 11.09 -9.04
N VAL A 57 -42.89 9.83 -9.25
CA VAL A 57 -41.81 9.46 -10.18
C VAL A 57 -42.30 9.68 -11.60
N LYS A 58 -41.63 10.57 -12.34
CA LYS A 58 -41.89 10.86 -13.74
C LYS A 58 -40.89 10.09 -14.60
N VAL A 59 -41.19 9.94 -15.89
CA VAL A 59 -40.30 9.35 -16.91
C VAL A 59 -38.86 9.87 -16.76
N LYS A 60 -38.65 11.20 -16.66
CA LYS A 60 -37.32 11.78 -16.50
C LYS A 60 -36.53 11.27 -15.28
N HIS A 61 -37.21 10.92 -14.19
CA HIS A 61 -36.56 10.38 -12.98
C HIS A 61 -36.12 8.93 -13.21
N VAL A 62 -36.98 8.12 -13.84
CA VAL A 62 -36.68 6.73 -14.24
C VAL A 62 -35.52 6.70 -15.22
N VAL A 63 -35.57 7.51 -16.29
CA VAL A 63 -34.51 7.62 -17.29
C VAL A 63 -33.20 8.04 -16.65
N LYS A 64 -33.21 9.02 -15.74
CA LYS A 64 -31.99 9.44 -15.05
C LYS A 64 -31.39 8.32 -14.20
N LEU A 65 -32.20 7.58 -13.45
CA LEU A 65 -31.74 6.42 -12.66
C LEU A 65 -31.22 5.30 -13.56
N ASN A 66 -31.92 4.99 -14.66
CA ASN A 66 -31.52 3.95 -15.61
C ASN A 66 -30.20 4.29 -16.32
N ASN A 67 -29.88 5.58 -16.51
CA ASN A 67 -28.62 6.04 -17.11
C ASN A 67 -27.45 6.12 -16.11
N LEU A 68 -27.63 5.75 -14.84
CA LEU A 68 -26.52 5.74 -13.89
C LEU A 68 -25.56 4.59 -14.22
N GLU A 69 -24.33 4.96 -14.57
CA GLU A 69 -23.21 4.02 -14.69
C GLU A 69 -22.37 3.97 -13.41
N THR A 70 -22.38 5.05 -12.63
CA THR A 70 -21.60 5.18 -11.40
C THR A 70 -22.48 5.67 -10.26
N ILE A 71 -22.37 5.00 -9.12
CA ILE A 71 -22.90 5.46 -7.84
C ILE A 71 -21.74 5.50 -6.86
N GLU A 72 -21.54 6.66 -6.27
CA GLU A 72 -20.57 6.90 -5.20
C GLU A 72 -21.35 7.48 -4.02
N HIS A 73 -21.54 6.65 -2.99
CA HIS A 73 -22.39 6.99 -1.86
C HIS A 73 -21.66 6.64 -0.58
N TYR A 74 -21.02 7.64 0.02
CA TYR A 74 -20.12 7.46 1.16
C TYR A 74 -20.73 7.93 2.48
N TYR A 75 -20.32 7.29 3.58
CA TYR A 75 -20.47 7.79 4.94
C TYR A 75 -21.90 8.22 5.34
N GLN A 76 -22.90 7.46 4.89
CA GLN A 76 -24.29 7.74 5.25
C GLN A 76 -24.64 7.07 6.58
N LYS A 77 -25.33 7.82 7.46
CA LYS A 77 -25.91 7.29 8.69
C LYS A 77 -27.04 6.32 8.34
N GLN A 78 -26.73 5.02 8.41
CA GLN A 78 -27.63 3.87 8.45
C GLN A 78 -28.79 3.89 7.43
N ASN A 79 -28.56 3.29 6.26
CA ASN A 79 -29.63 2.58 5.59
C ASN A 79 -29.01 1.40 4.81
N PRO A 80 -29.48 0.15 5.00
CA PRO A 80 -29.02 -0.95 4.17
C PRO A 80 -29.30 -0.65 2.69
N LEU A 81 -28.46 -1.15 1.79
CA LEU A 81 -28.69 -1.03 0.37
C LEU A 81 -30.06 -1.67 0.03
N PRO A 82 -31.01 -0.93 -0.56
CA PRO A 82 -32.35 -1.42 -0.81
C PRO A 82 -32.36 -2.50 -1.91
N SER A 83 -33.26 -3.48 -1.79
CA SER A 83 -33.44 -4.53 -2.81
C SER A 83 -33.83 -3.98 -4.18
N GLN A 84 -34.37 -2.76 -4.22
CA GLN A 84 -34.68 -2.02 -5.44
C GLN A 84 -33.45 -1.76 -6.33
N ILE A 85 -32.22 -1.91 -5.81
CA ILE A 85 -30.99 -1.73 -6.59
C ILE A 85 -30.98 -2.57 -7.89
N LYS A 86 -31.70 -3.69 -7.94
CA LYS A 86 -31.91 -4.50 -9.16
C LYS A 86 -32.42 -3.75 -10.39
N LEU A 87 -33.02 -2.57 -10.21
CA LEU A 87 -33.52 -1.75 -11.31
C LEU A 87 -32.40 -1.02 -12.04
N LEU A 88 -31.24 -0.81 -11.42
CA LEU A 88 -30.11 -0.03 -11.97
C LEU A 88 -29.20 -0.88 -12.86
N ARG A 89 -29.77 -1.49 -13.89
CA ARG A 89 -29.10 -2.53 -14.72
C ARG A 89 -27.88 -2.06 -15.51
N ASN A 90 -27.73 -0.75 -15.71
CA ASN A 90 -26.61 -0.17 -16.46
C ASN A 90 -25.42 0.21 -15.58
N LEU A 91 -25.51 -0.01 -14.27
CA LEU A 91 -24.45 0.33 -13.33
C LEU A 91 -23.16 -0.45 -13.66
N ARG A 92 -22.04 0.27 -13.68
CA ARG A 92 -20.67 -0.22 -13.89
C ARG A 92 -19.82 -0.09 -12.63
N ARG A 93 -20.06 0.96 -11.83
CA ARG A 93 -19.36 1.22 -10.56
C ARG A 93 -20.36 1.48 -9.45
N LEU A 94 -20.25 0.71 -8.38
CA LEU A 94 -21.01 0.87 -7.14
C LEU A 94 -20.03 0.99 -5.99
N ASP A 95 -19.92 2.19 -5.44
CA ASP A 95 -19.06 2.49 -4.30
C ASP A 95 -19.91 2.89 -3.10
N LEU A 96 -19.88 2.04 -2.08
CA LEU A 96 -20.65 2.15 -0.85
C LEU A 96 -19.72 2.15 0.38
N GLN A 97 -18.51 2.69 0.23
CA GLN A 97 -17.57 2.78 1.33
C GLN A 97 -18.11 3.58 2.52
N GLY A 98 -17.85 3.09 3.75
CA GLY A 98 -18.14 3.86 4.96
C GLY A 98 -19.60 3.87 5.42
N ASN A 99 -20.46 2.95 4.95
CA ASN A 99 -21.91 3.00 5.20
C ASN A 99 -22.42 2.06 6.31
N HIS A 100 -21.52 1.44 7.09
CA HIS A 100 -21.86 0.47 8.14
C HIS A 100 -22.71 -0.72 7.64
N LEU A 101 -22.58 -1.10 6.38
CA LEU A 101 -23.31 -2.22 5.80
C LEU A 101 -22.90 -3.54 6.48
N THR A 102 -23.87 -4.30 6.96
CA THR A 102 -23.65 -5.64 7.55
C THR A 102 -23.86 -6.77 6.54
N ARG A 103 -24.58 -6.51 5.44
CA ARG A 103 -24.80 -7.43 4.33
C ARG A 103 -25.13 -6.68 3.03
N LEU A 104 -24.96 -7.37 1.91
CA LEU A 104 -25.53 -6.97 0.62
C LEU A 104 -26.92 -7.59 0.43
N PRO A 105 -27.85 -6.92 -0.26
CA PRO A 105 -29.09 -7.55 -0.72
C PRO A 105 -28.80 -8.58 -1.80
N GLN A 106 -29.58 -9.68 -1.83
CA GLN A 106 -29.44 -10.72 -2.85
C GLN A 106 -29.65 -10.17 -4.27
N GLU A 107 -30.46 -9.13 -4.40
CA GLU A 107 -30.79 -8.45 -5.64
C GLU A 107 -29.60 -7.82 -6.37
N ILE A 108 -28.44 -7.69 -5.70
CA ILE A 108 -27.21 -7.19 -6.35
C ILE A 108 -26.82 -8.04 -7.56
N ILE A 109 -27.21 -9.33 -7.58
CA ILE A 109 -26.99 -10.24 -8.71
C ILE A 109 -27.58 -9.74 -10.03
N HIS A 110 -28.52 -8.79 -10.01
CA HIS A 110 -29.10 -8.25 -11.24
C HIS A 110 -28.22 -7.18 -11.91
N LEU A 111 -27.16 -6.72 -11.23
CA LEU A 111 -26.19 -5.75 -11.76
C LEU A 111 -25.14 -6.46 -12.63
N GLN A 112 -25.59 -7.15 -13.67
CA GLN A 112 -24.75 -8.08 -14.46
C GLN A 112 -23.57 -7.41 -15.19
N GLY A 113 -23.63 -6.10 -15.43
CA GLY A 113 -22.51 -5.36 -16.03
C GLY A 113 -21.66 -4.59 -15.03
N LEU A 114 -21.79 -4.86 -13.72
CA LEU A 114 -20.99 -4.21 -12.70
C LEU A 114 -19.52 -4.63 -12.80
N LYS A 115 -18.63 -3.66 -12.92
CA LYS A 115 -17.17 -3.84 -13.04
C LYS A 115 -16.43 -3.51 -11.75
N VAL A 116 -16.94 -2.55 -10.98
CA VAL A 116 -16.32 -2.09 -9.74
C VAL A 116 -17.34 -2.14 -8.62
N LEU A 117 -17.04 -2.88 -7.57
CA LEU A 117 -17.81 -2.92 -6.33
C LEU A 117 -16.89 -2.58 -5.16
N SER A 118 -17.14 -1.44 -4.52
CA SER A 118 -16.42 -1.02 -3.32
C SER A 118 -17.35 -1.02 -2.12
N LEU A 119 -16.95 -1.79 -1.12
CA LEU A 119 -17.62 -1.99 0.17
C LEU A 119 -16.63 -1.77 1.31
N ARG A 120 -15.55 -1.02 1.05
CA ARG A 120 -14.51 -0.74 2.03
C ARG A 120 -15.09 -0.07 3.27
N ASN A 121 -14.52 -0.33 4.45
CA ASN A 121 -14.89 0.34 5.70
C ASN A 121 -16.40 0.19 6.00
N ASN A 122 -16.88 -1.05 6.04
CA ASN A 122 -18.25 -1.39 6.42
C ASN A 122 -18.21 -2.41 7.59
N ALA A 123 -19.33 -3.08 7.87
CA ALA A 123 -19.45 -4.04 8.96
C ALA A 123 -19.84 -5.44 8.43
N LEU A 124 -19.38 -5.81 7.23
CA LEU A 124 -19.70 -7.10 6.62
C LEU A 124 -19.04 -8.23 7.41
N GLU A 125 -19.84 -9.11 8.00
CA GLU A 125 -19.36 -10.31 8.72
C GLU A 125 -19.19 -11.51 7.76
N SER A 126 -19.92 -11.50 6.64
CA SER A 126 -19.84 -12.55 5.62
C SER A 126 -20.07 -11.97 4.22
N LEU A 127 -19.57 -12.69 3.22
CA LEU A 127 -19.82 -12.42 1.80
C LEU A 127 -20.73 -13.52 1.25
N SER A 128 -21.86 -13.13 0.65
CA SER A 128 -22.78 -14.08 0.01
C SER A 128 -22.13 -14.78 -1.19
N THR A 129 -22.45 -16.04 -1.41
CA THR A 129 -22.00 -16.83 -2.59
C THR A 129 -22.53 -16.26 -3.90
N ASP A 130 -23.62 -15.51 -3.84
CA ASP A 130 -24.23 -14.81 -4.97
C ASP A 130 -23.29 -13.78 -5.63
N ILE A 131 -22.22 -13.34 -4.95
CA ILE A 131 -21.21 -12.45 -5.52
C ILE A 131 -20.63 -12.99 -6.84
N ALA A 132 -20.52 -14.32 -6.96
CA ALA A 132 -20.01 -15.02 -8.13
C ALA A 132 -20.86 -14.82 -9.40
N ARG A 133 -22.08 -14.29 -9.26
CA ARG A 133 -22.94 -13.94 -10.41
C ARG A 133 -22.55 -12.62 -11.07
N LEU A 134 -21.71 -11.81 -10.45
CA LEU A 134 -21.21 -10.54 -11.01
C LEU A 134 -20.00 -10.81 -11.91
N ARG A 135 -20.21 -11.51 -13.03
CA ARG A 135 -19.13 -12.05 -13.87
C ARG A 135 -18.26 -11.00 -14.55
N GLU A 136 -18.74 -9.77 -14.68
CA GLU A 136 -18.01 -8.64 -15.25
C GLU A 136 -17.14 -7.90 -14.23
N LEU A 137 -17.12 -8.34 -12.96
CA LEU A 137 -16.39 -7.64 -11.91
C LEU A 137 -14.88 -7.71 -12.14
N GLU A 138 -14.26 -6.54 -12.24
CA GLU A 138 -12.82 -6.32 -12.41
C GLU A 138 -12.17 -5.86 -11.09
N VAL A 139 -12.90 -5.12 -10.25
CA VAL A 139 -12.42 -4.58 -8.98
C VAL A 139 -13.42 -4.88 -7.86
N LEU A 140 -12.93 -5.51 -6.79
CA LEU A 140 -13.71 -5.77 -5.58
C LEU A 140 -12.94 -5.27 -4.36
N ASN A 141 -13.49 -4.24 -3.70
CA ASN A 141 -12.94 -3.73 -2.45
C ASN A 141 -13.81 -4.14 -1.27
N LEU A 142 -13.26 -4.98 -0.39
CA LEU A 142 -13.86 -5.47 0.84
C LEU A 142 -13.00 -5.12 2.07
N GLY A 143 -12.02 -4.22 1.91
CA GLY A 143 -11.10 -3.87 2.98
C GLY A 143 -11.82 -3.22 4.17
N LEU A 144 -11.28 -3.35 5.38
CA LEU A 144 -11.82 -2.79 6.62
C LEU A 144 -13.28 -3.25 6.85
N ASN A 145 -13.47 -4.57 6.92
CA ASN A 145 -14.75 -5.21 7.27
C ASN A 145 -14.50 -6.25 8.39
N GLN A 146 -15.46 -7.14 8.64
CA GLN A 146 -15.40 -8.15 9.70
C GLN A 146 -15.45 -9.58 9.12
N LEU A 147 -14.99 -9.75 7.88
CA LEU A 147 -15.04 -11.04 7.18
C LEU A 147 -14.11 -12.03 7.86
N LYS A 148 -14.64 -13.18 8.28
CA LYS A 148 -13.83 -14.29 8.82
C LYS A 148 -13.39 -15.30 7.74
N LYS A 149 -14.17 -15.38 6.66
CA LYS A 149 -13.95 -16.32 5.56
C LYS A 149 -14.41 -15.70 4.23
N ILE A 150 -13.82 -16.18 3.15
CA ILE A 150 -14.23 -15.90 1.78
C ILE A 150 -14.94 -17.14 1.20
N PRO A 151 -16.12 -17.01 0.57
CA PRO A 151 -16.79 -18.12 -0.07
C PRO A 151 -15.97 -18.66 -1.23
N ARG A 152 -15.99 -19.98 -1.45
CA ARG A 152 -15.25 -20.62 -2.55
C ARG A 152 -15.70 -20.10 -3.92
N GLU A 153 -16.94 -19.67 -4.03
CA GLU A 153 -17.56 -19.14 -5.25
C GLU A 153 -16.89 -17.84 -5.71
N LEU A 154 -16.14 -17.12 -4.86
CA LEU A 154 -15.35 -15.96 -5.28
C LEU A 154 -14.40 -16.31 -6.43
N GLY A 155 -13.86 -17.53 -6.45
CA GLY A 155 -12.96 -18.03 -7.51
C GLY A 155 -13.60 -18.10 -8.91
N GLU A 156 -14.91 -17.92 -9.03
CA GLU A 156 -15.62 -17.87 -10.32
C GLU A 156 -15.62 -16.46 -10.95
N LEU A 157 -15.11 -15.44 -10.24
CA LEU A 157 -14.93 -14.07 -10.76
C LEU A 157 -13.72 -13.96 -11.69
N LYS A 158 -13.79 -14.60 -12.85
CA LYS A 158 -12.67 -14.73 -13.81
C LYS A 158 -12.14 -13.42 -14.41
N ASN A 159 -12.87 -12.31 -14.25
CA ASN A 159 -12.47 -10.99 -14.72
C ASN A 159 -11.79 -10.14 -13.65
N LEU A 160 -11.71 -10.62 -12.40
CA LEU A 160 -11.19 -9.85 -11.29
C LEU A 160 -9.69 -9.59 -11.45
N LYS A 161 -9.30 -8.33 -11.38
CA LYS A 161 -7.92 -7.82 -11.46
C LYS A 161 -7.44 -7.28 -10.12
N ASP A 162 -8.33 -6.60 -9.41
CA ASP A 162 -8.03 -5.95 -8.13
C ASP A 162 -8.93 -6.49 -7.03
N LEU A 163 -8.31 -7.04 -5.98
CA LEU A 163 -8.99 -7.53 -4.80
C LEU A 163 -8.36 -6.97 -3.53
N ASP A 164 -9.13 -6.15 -2.83
CA ASP A 164 -8.73 -5.58 -1.55
C ASP A 164 -9.51 -6.26 -0.41
N LEU A 165 -8.78 -6.99 0.42
CA LEU A 165 -9.27 -7.72 1.60
C LEU A 165 -8.58 -7.23 2.89
N LEU A 166 -7.93 -6.05 2.84
CA LEU A 166 -7.27 -5.41 3.97
C LEU A 166 -8.12 -5.45 5.25
N GLY A 167 -7.53 -5.63 6.43
CA GLY A 167 -8.18 -5.30 7.70
C GLY A 167 -9.49 -6.05 7.90
N ASN A 168 -9.45 -7.37 7.73
CA ASN A 168 -10.55 -8.29 8.02
C ASN A 168 -10.05 -9.30 9.08
N GLY A 169 -10.83 -10.35 9.36
CA GLY A 169 -10.44 -11.43 10.28
C GLY A 169 -10.21 -12.75 9.56
N LEU A 170 -9.66 -12.73 8.34
CA LEU A 170 -9.52 -13.94 7.53
C LEU A 170 -8.46 -14.87 8.12
N GLU A 171 -8.85 -16.10 8.48
CA GLU A 171 -7.95 -17.13 8.98
C GLU A 171 -7.32 -17.96 7.84
N SER A 172 -8.02 -18.08 6.72
CA SER A 172 -7.58 -18.81 5.52
C SER A 172 -8.30 -18.32 4.26
N LEU A 173 -7.74 -18.66 3.09
CA LEU A 173 -8.37 -18.49 1.79
C LEU A 173 -8.76 -19.86 1.21
N PRO A 174 -9.89 -19.98 0.48
CA PRO A 174 -10.28 -21.23 -0.16
C PRO A 174 -9.37 -21.57 -1.35
N ASP A 175 -9.16 -22.85 -1.67
CA ASP A 175 -8.32 -23.26 -2.82
C ASP A 175 -8.82 -22.72 -4.17
N SER A 176 -10.13 -22.49 -4.31
CA SER A 176 -10.71 -21.89 -5.50
C SER A 176 -10.25 -20.44 -5.73
N PHE A 177 -9.68 -19.78 -4.72
CA PHE A 177 -9.10 -18.45 -4.86
C PHE A 177 -8.00 -18.40 -5.92
N CYS A 178 -7.27 -19.52 -6.10
CA CYS A 178 -6.24 -19.70 -7.12
C CYS A 178 -6.78 -19.68 -8.56
N LYS A 179 -8.10 -19.75 -8.76
CA LYS A 179 -8.76 -19.68 -10.08
C LYS A 179 -8.89 -18.24 -10.62
N LEU A 180 -8.52 -17.22 -9.85
CA LEU A 180 -8.57 -15.82 -10.25
C LEU A 180 -7.41 -15.46 -11.20
N GLU A 181 -7.42 -16.04 -12.39
CA GLU A 181 -6.28 -16.03 -13.33
C GLU A 181 -5.91 -14.63 -13.82
N LYS A 182 -6.83 -13.66 -13.81
CA LYS A 182 -6.58 -12.26 -14.19
C LYS A 182 -6.17 -11.35 -13.03
N LEU A 183 -6.05 -11.88 -11.81
CA LEU A 183 -5.74 -11.07 -10.64
C LEU A 183 -4.33 -10.48 -10.75
N GLU A 184 -4.23 -9.16 -10.64
CA GLU A 184 -2.99 -8.39 -10.75
C GLU A 184 -2.60 -7.79 -9.39
N HIS A 185 -3.59 -7.36 -8.59
CA HIS A 185 -3.38 -6.71 -7.31
C HIS A 185 -4.17 -7.40 -6.19
N LEU A 186 -3.47 -7.84 -5.15
CA LEU A 186 -4.05 -8.51 -4.00
C LEU A 186 -3.54 -7.91 -2.70
N MET A 187 -4.45 -7.30 -1.93
CA MET A 187 -4.18 -6.73 -0.63
C MET A 187 -4.81 -7.60 0.44
N LEU A 188 -3.99 -8.23 1.28
CA LEU A 188 -4.40 -9.10 2.38
C LEU A 188 -3.88 -8.61 3.73
N GLN A 189 -3.33 -7.38 3.80
CA GLN A 189 -2.73 -6.93 5.05
C GLN A 189 -3.74 -6.77 6.19
N GLY A 190 -3.32 -7.02 7.43
CA GLY A 190 -4.19 -6.92 8.60
C GLY A 190 -5.27 -8.00 8.63
N ASN A 191 -4.87 -9.26 8.51
CA ASN A 191 -5.74 -10.44 8.64
C ASN A 191 -5.09 -11.46 9.60
N ASN A 192 -5.70 -12.63 9.76
CA ASN A 192 -5.22 -13.71 10.64
C ASN A 192 -4.70 -14.91 9.83
N LEU A 193 -4.18 -14.68 8.62
CA LEU A 193 -3.75 -15.76 7.75
C LEU A 193 -2.51 -16.45 8.32
N THR A 194 -2.58 -17.77 8.48
CA THR A 194 -1.45 -18.62 8.90
C THR A 194 -0.76 -19.29 7.71
N SER A 195 -1.46 -19.41 6.57
CA SER A 195 -0.96 -20.00 5.34
C SER A 195 -1.70 -19.43 4.12
N LEU A 196 -1.17 -19.73 2.93
CA LEU A 196 -1.85 -19.50 1.66
C LEU A 196 -2.18 -20.86 1.00
N PRO A 197 -3.20 -20.92 0.13
CA PRO A 197 -3.55 -22.13 -0.63
C PRO A 197 -2.35 -22.77 -1.34
N LYS A 198 -2.33 -24.10 -1.44
CA LYS A 198 -1.19 -24.84 -2.02
C LYS A 198 -0.86 -24.42 -3.46
N ASN A 199 -1.88 -24.11 -4.26
CA ASN A 199 -1.75 -23.75 -5.67
C ASN A 199 -1.69 -22.23 -5.89
N PHE A 200 -1.16 -21.46 -4.92
CA PHE A 200 -1.12 -20.00 -5.00
C PHE A 200 -0.34 -19.49 -6.22
N ASP A 201 0.58 -20.30 -6.73
CA ASP A 201 1.36 -20.08 -7.95
C ASP A 201 0.50 -20.00 -9.23
N GLN A 202 -0.76 -20.45 -9.21
CA GLN A 202 -1.70 -20.32 -10.33
C GLN A 202 -2.14 -18.88 -10.59
N LEU A 203 -1.94 -17.96 -9.63
CA LEU A 203 -2.18 -16.51 -9.80
C LEU A 203 -1.08 -15.87 -10.68
N SER A 204 -0.87 -16.43 -11.86
CA SER A 204 0.28 -16.15 -12.71
C SER A 204 0.36 -14.70 -13.22
N ASN A 205 -0.75 -13.95 -13.23
CA ASN A 205 -0.78 -12.52 -13.58
C ASN A 205 -0.55 -11.58 -12.40
N LEU A 206 -0.36 -12.10 -11.17
CA LEU A 206 -0.22 -11.27 -9.99
C LEU A 206 1.06 -10.43 -10.06
N LYS A 207 0.89 -9.12 -9.92
CA LYS A 207 1.96 -8.12 -9.93
C LYS A 207 2.23 -7.57 -8.53
N HIS A 208 1.20 -7.41 -7.71
CA HIS A 208 1.33 -6.82 -6.38
C HIS A 208 0.66 -7.70 -5.33
N LEU A 209 1.44 -8.11 -4.34
CA LEU A 209 0.99 -8.94 -3.22
C LEU A 209 1.43 -8.31 -1.90
N ILE A 210 0.45 -7.94 -1.07
CA ILE A 210 0.69 -7.39 0.26
C ILE A 210 0.08 -8.32 1.32
N LEU A 211 0.94 -8.89 2.15
CA LEU A 211 0.66 -9.89 3.19
C LEU A 211 1.06 -9.42 4.59
N THR A 212 1.40 -8.15 4.77
CA THR A 212 1.83 -7.62 6.07
C THR A 212 0.74 -7.75 7.13
N GLU A 213 1.10 -7.80 8.41
CA GLU A 213 0.15 -7.88 9.52
C GLU A 213 -0.76 -9.12 9.40
N ASN A 214 -0.14 -10.28 9.16
CA ASN A 214 -0.76 -11.61 9.23
C ASN A 214 -0.03 -12.49 10.25
N GLU A 215 -0.51 -13.72 10.43
CA GLU A 215 0.05 -14.72 11.35
C GLU A 215 0.86 -15.79 10.59
N LEU A 216 1.51 -15.41 9.49
CA LEU A 216 2.31 -16.33 8.68
C LEU A 216 3.54 -16.82 9.47
N ASP A 217 3.67 -18.15 9.55
CA ASP A 217 4.82 -18.80 10.17
C ASP A 217 5.99 -18.89 9.19
N VAL A 218 5.70 -19.09 7.90
CA VAL A 218 6.68 -19.18 6.80
C VAL A 218 6.15 -18.48 5.56
N LEU A 219 7.04 -18.05 4.65
CA LEU A 219 6.61 -17.66 3.30
C LEU A 219 6.23 -18.91 2.50
N PRO A 220 4.99 -19.01 1.98
CA PRO A 220 4.58 -20.16 1.17
C PRO A 220 5.38 -20.27 -0.12
N GLU A 221 5.87 -21.46 -0.45
CA GLU A 221 6.74 -21.68 -1.62
C GLU A 221 6.09 -21.26 -2.95
N GLY A 222 4.76 -21.35 -3.05
CA GLY A 222 4.01 -20.95 -4.25
C GLY A 222 4.22 -19.48 -4.64
N ILE A 223 4.52 -18.58 -3.68
CA ILE A 223 4.81 -17.17 -3.97
C ILE A 223 6.00 -17.03 -4.91
N PHE A 224 7.04 -17.86 -4.75
CA PHE A 224 8.27 -17.76 -5.54
C PHE A 224 8.10 -18.14 -7.01
N ASN A 225 6.97 -18.78 -7.36
CA ASN A 225 6.63 -19.11 -8.75
C ASN A 225 5.80 -18.03 -9.45
N LEU A 226 5.45 -16.94 -8.76
CA LEU A 226 4.73 -15.79 -9.33
C LEU A 226 5.67 -14.93 -10.19
N LYS A 227 5.97 -15.39 -11.41
CA LYS A 227 6.97 -14.78 -12.31
C LYS A 227 6.67 -13.34 -12.73
N ASN A 228 5.42 -12.91 -12.62
CA ASN A 228 4.97 -11.56 -12.95
C ASN A 228 5.00 -10.59 -11.75
N LEU A 229 5.39 -11.06 -10.57
CA LEU A 229 5.36 -10.24 -9.36
C LEU A 229 6.37 -9.10 -9.44
N GLU A 230 5.89 -7.88 -9.26
CA GLU A 230 6.65 -6.63 -9.27
C GLU A 230 6.81 -6.04 -7.86
N SER A 231 5.86 -6.33 -6.95
CA SER A 231 5.89 -5.87 -5.56
C SER A 231 5.45 -6.97 -4.61
N LEU A 232 6.29 -7.24 -3.60
CA LEU A 232 5.99 -8.15 -2.51
C LEU A 232 6.24 -7.45 -1.18
N ALA A 233 5.22 -7.43 -0.33
CA ALA A 233 5.36 -6.99 1.05
C ALA A 233 4.85 -8.07 1.99
N VAL A 234 5.69 -8.50 2.93
CA VAL A 234 5.39 -9.52 3.91
C VAL A 234 5.91 -9.08 5.28
N SER A 235 5.16 -9.43 6.32
CA SER A 235 5.59 -9.36 7.70
C SER A 235 5.02 -10.54 8.46
N GLY A 236 5.64 -10.89 9.59
CA GLY A 236 5.25 -12.06 10.35
C GLY A 236 6.33 -12.42 11.36
N LYS A 237 5.99 -12.36 12.66
CA LYS A 237 6.95 -12.52 13.75
C LYS A 237 7.64 -13.89 13.79
N LYS A 238 7.06 -14.89 13.13
CA LYS A 238 7.56 -16.26 13.13
C LYS A 238 8.33 -16.62 11.85
N ILE A 239 8.38 -15.73 10.86
CA ILE A 239 9.22 -15.90 9.68
C ILE A 239 10.68 -15.72 10.13
N VAL A 240 11.41 -16.82 10.20
CA VAL A 240 12.82 -16.87 10.64
C VAL A 240 13.82 -16.99 9.49
N GLU A 241 13.35 -17.35 8.30
CA GLU A 241 14.20 -17.46 7.11
C GLU A 241 13.45 -17.06 5.84
N ILE A 242 14.22 -16.63 4.84
CA ILE A 242 13.75 -16.39 3.48
C ILE A 242 14.39 -17.43 2.58
N SER A 243 13.56 -18.20 1.87
CA SER A 243 14.02 -19.22 0.93
C SER A 243 14.86 -18.61 -0.20
N LYS A 244 15.89 -19.33 -0.63
CA LYS A 244 16.70 -19.02 -1.83
C LYS A 244 15.85 -18.85 -3.10
N GLU A 245 14.68 -19.46 -3.12
CA GLU A 245 13.73 -19.36 -4.23
C GLU A 245 13.22 -17.93 -4.47
N ILE A 246 13.43 -16.99 -3.52
CA ILE A 246 13.19 -15.56 -3.72
C ILE A 246 13.86 -15.05 -5.01
N GLY A 247 15.02 -15.59 -5.39
CA GLY A 247 15.73 -15.23 -6.60
C GLY A 247 14.98 -15.50 -7.91
N LYS A 248 13.92 -16.32 -7.89
CA LYS A 248 13.04 -16.56 -9.05
C LYS A 248 12.18 -15.35 -9.42
N LEU A 249 11.92 -14.44 -8.47
CA LEU A 249 11.08 -13.25 -8.66
C LEU A 249 11.81 -12.15 -9.43
N THR A 250 12.37 -12.47 -10.59
CA THR A 250 13.27 -11.57 -11.35
C THR A 250 12.62 -10.28 -11.86
N ARG A 251 11.28 -10.17 -11.84
CA ARG A 251 10.54 -8.94 -12.17
C ARG A 251 10.31 -8.01 -10.98
N LEU A 252 10.67 -8.44 -9.77
CA LEU A 252 10.44 -7.67 -8.56
C LEU A 252 11.18 -6.32 -8.60
N ARG A 253 10.43 -5.25 -8.33
CA ARG A 253 10.89 -3.86 -8.25
C ARG A 253 10.87 -3.35 -6.81
N SER A 254 9.98 -3.88 -5.98
CA SER A 254 9.81 -3.53 -4.57
C SER A 254 9.71 -4.78 -3.72
N LEU A 255 10.57 -4.89 -2.71
CA LEU A 255 10.55 -5.96 -1.72
C LEU A 255 10.53 -5.37 -0.32
N SER A 256 9.53 -5.73 0.47
CA SER A 256 9.44 -5.42 1.89
C SER A 256 9.30 -6.70 2.69
N ILE A 257 10.29 -6.99 3.53
CA ILE A 257 10.29 -8.08 4.52
C ILE A 257 10.54 -7.42 5.86
N SER A 258 9.52 -6.74 6.37
CA SER A 258 9.62 -5.93 7.58
C SER A 258 8.95 -6.64 8.74
N GLY A 259 9.42 -6.45 9.98
CA GLY A 259 8.73 -7.00 11.15
C GLY A 259 8.72 -8.54 11.18
N THR A 260 9.81 -9.16 10.73
CA THR A 260 10.02 -10.61 10.82
C THR A 260 11.12 -10.94 11.82
N SER A 261 11.44 -12.23 11.96
CA SER A 261 12.52 -12.73 12.83
C SER A 261 13.67 -13.33 12.03
N ILE A 262 13.87 -12.87 10.78
CA ILE A 262 14.95 -13.35 9.94
C ILE A 262 16.30 -12.99 10.55
N THR A 263 17.24 -13.94 10.47
CA THR A 263 18.64 -13.75 10.89
C THR A 263 19.55 -13.40 9.72
N LYS A 264 19.19 -13.83 8.50
CA LYS A 264 19.98 -13.64 7.30
C LYS A 264 19.12 -13.53 6.05
N LEU A 265 19.66 -12.92 5.02
CA LEU A 265 19.13 -12.99 3.66
C LEU A 265 19.88 -14.06 2.84
N PRO A 266 19.20 -14.80 1.96
CA PRO A 266 19.87 -15.69 1.02
C PRO A 266 20.67 -14.89 -0.02
N ALA A 267 21.79 -15.46 -0.51
CA ALA A 267 22.63 -14.85 -1.55
C ALA A 267 21.85 -14.59 -2.86
N GLU A 268 20.81 -15.39 -3.11
CA GLU A 268 19.88 -15.29 -4.22
C GLU A 268 19.10 -13.98 -4.25
N ILE A 269 19.10 -13.19 -3.17
CA ILE A 269 18.61 -11.80 -3.20
C ILE A 269 19.28 -11.00 -4.33
N GLY A 270 20.55 -11.29 -4.63
CA GLY A 270 21.30 -10.65 -5.71
C GLY A 270 20.82 -11.01 -7.12
N LEU A 271 19.86 -11.93 -7.28
CA LEU A 271 19.24 -12.26 -8.57
C LEU A 271 18.09 -11.30 -8.94
N LEU A 272 17.63 -10.48 -7.99
CA LEU A 272 16.53 -9.51 -8.19
C LEU A 272 16.99 -8.25 -8.95
N GLN A 273 17.50 -8.41 -10.16
CA GLN A 273 18.16 -7.35 -10.95
C GLN A 273 17.27 -6.15 -11.31
N ASN A 274 15.96 -6.25 -11.11
CA ASN A 274 14.99 -5.16 -11.31
C ASN A 274 14.65 -4.40 -10.03
N LEU A 275 15.18 -4.81 -8.87
CA LEU A 275 14.83 -4.24 -7.58
C LEU A 275 15.29 -2.78 -7.46
N THR A 276 14.36 -1.93 -7.04
CA THR A 276 14.55 -0.48 -6.86
C THR A 276 14.34 -0.05 -5.40
N TYR A 277 13.52 -0.79 -4.65
CA TYR A 277 13.21 -0.55 -3.25
C TYR A 277 13.39 -1.86 -2.47
N LEU A 278 14.19 -1.81 -1.40
CA LEU A 278 14.37 -2.90 -0.46
C LEU A 278 14.13 -2.40 0.97
N ASP A 279 13.15 -2.99 1.64
CA ASP A 279 12.84 -2.70 3.03
C ASP A 279 12.94 -3.96 3.88
N LEU A 280 13.85 -3.92 4.84
CA LEU A 280 14.14 -4.98 5.79
C LEU A 280 14.12 -4.42 7.22
N GLN A 281 13.29 -3.42 7.48
CA GLN A 281 13.22 -2.83 8.81
C GLN A 281 12.62 -3.80 9.83
N ILE A 282 12.98 -3.63 11.11
CA ILE A 282 12.37 -4.35 12.23
C ILE A 282 12.56 -5.86 12.08
N ASN A 283 13.75 -6.32 11.67
CA ASN A 283 14.12 -7.73 11.70
C ASN A 283 15.12 -7.94 12.84
N LYS A 284 14.59 -8.16 14.04
CA LYS A 284 15.32 -8.15 15.31
C LYS A 284 16.50 -9.12 15.44
N PHE A 285 16.79 -9.93 14.44
CA PHE A 285 17.93 -10.85 14.47
C PHE A 285 18.84 -10.73 13.24
N LEU A 286 18.54 -9.79 12.32
CA LEU A 286 19.36 -9.56 11.14
C LEU A 286 20.60 -8.78 11.53
N ASP A 287 21.76 -9.45 11.50
CA ASP A 287 23.06 -8.91 11.88
C ASP A 287 24.03 -8.76 10.69
N GLU A 288 23.75 -9.42 9.57
CA GLU A 288 24.53 -9.32 8.34
C GLU A 288 23.67 -9.09 7.08
N ILE A 289 24.27 -8.40 6.09
CA ILE A 289 23.74 -8.29 4.73
C ILE A 289 24.69 -9.01 3.77
N PRO A 290 24.20 -9.92 2.90
CA PRO A 290 25.06 -10.67 2.00
C PRO A 290 25.71 -9.76 0.95
N LYS A 291 26.95 -10.06 0.57
CA LYS A 291 27.71 -9.33 -0.47
C LYS A 291 26.99 -9.22 -1.81
N GLU A 292 26.12 -10.19 -2.11
CA GLU A 292 25.28 -10.21 -3.30
C GLU A 292 24.34 -9.01 -3.41
N ILE A 293 24.09 -8.27 -2.32
CA ILE A 293 23.39 -6.98 -2.38
C ILE A 293 24.00 -6.04 -3.43
N GLY A 294 25.33 -6.05 -3.58
CA GLY A 294 26.04 -5.21 -4.55
C GLY A 294 25.77 -5.56 -6.02
N LYS A 295 25.06 -6.66 -6.30
CA LYS A 295 24.58 -7.02 -7.65
C LYS A 295 23.32 -6.22 -8.05
N LEU A 296 22.63 -5.60 -7.10
CA LEU A 296 21.34 -4.94 -7.33
C LEU A 296 21.49 -3.50 -7.85
N LYS A 297 22.05 -3.35 -9.05
CA LYS A 297 22.47 -2.05 -9.62
C LYS A 297 21.35 -1.03 -9.84
N LYS A 298 20.08 -1.44 -9.77
CA LYS A 298 18.90 -0.58 -9.92
C LYS A 298 18.35 -0.06 -8.58
N LEU A 299 18.89 -0.49 -7.44
CA LEU A 299 18.43 -0.03 -6.13
C LEU A 299 18.56 1.48 -6.00
N LEU A 300 17.45 2.10 -5.59
CA LEU A 300 17.32 3.53 -5.31
C LEU A 300 17.20 3.79 -3.82
N GLN A 301 16.59 2.87 -3.08
CA GLN A 301 16.35 3.03 -1.65
C GLN A 301 16.54 1.70 -0.91
N ILE A 302 17.19 1.78 0.24
CA ILE A 302 17.36 0.67 1.17
C ILE A 302 16.96 1.15 2.57
N ASN A 303 16.08 0.40 3.22
CA ASN A 303 15.74 0.56 4.63
C ASN A 303 16.16 -0.68 5.42
N LEU A 304 17.11 -0.49 6.34
CA LEU A 304 17.69 -1.49 7.22
C LEU A 304 17.50 -1.07 8.70
N SER A 305 16.49 -0.26 8.99
CA SER A 305 16.29 0.27 10.35
C SER A 305 15.87 -0.80 11.35
N HIS A 306 16.16 -0.62 12.64
CA HIS A 306 15.75 -1.53 13.71
C HIS A 306 16.21 -2.98 13.49
N ASN A 307 17.51 -3.14 13.23
CA ASN A 307 18.18 -4.44 13.09
C ASN A 307 19.39 -4.50 14.05
N TYR A 308 20.19 -5.57 13.94
CA TYR A 308 21.39 -5.78 14.76
C TYR A 308 22.68 -5.62 13.93
N LEU A 309 22.62 -4.84 12.85
CA LEU A 309 23.75 -4.67 11.95
C LEU A 309 24.90 -3.96 12.65
N SER A 310 26.08 -4.57 12.64
CA SER A 310 27.32 -3.96 13.11
C SER A 310 28.14 -3.33 11.98
N ASP A 311 27.95 -3.79 10.73
CA ASP A 311 28.59 -3.27 9.52
C ASP A 311 27.73 -3.55 8.27
N LEU A 312 28.20 -3.10 7.10
CA LEU A 312 27.67 -3.45 5.78
C LEU A 312 28.74 -4.12 4.92
N PRO A 313 28.38 -5.01 3.98
CA PRO A 313 29.34 -5.61 3.07
C PRO A 313 29.99 -4.54 2.17
N ASP A 314 31.27 -4.74 1.87
CA ASP A 314 32.05 -3.85 0.99
C ASP A 314 31.40 -3.62 -0.37
N GLU A 315 30.67 -4.62 -0.88
CA GLU A 315 29.96 -4.60 -2.13
C GLU A 315 28.80 -3.59 -2.16
N ILE A 316 28.37 -3.02 -1.03
CA ILE A 316 27.40 -1.92 -1.00
C ILE A 316 27.88 -0.76 -1.88
N LYS A 317 29.20 -0.54 -1.99
CA LYS A 317 29.83 0.47 -2.87
C LYS A 317 29.40 0.36 -4.32
N ASN A 318 28.90 -0.79 -4.74
CA ASN A 318 28.48 -1.05 -6.10
C ASN A 318 27.10 -0.48 -6.45
N LEU A 319 26.32 0.00 -5.47
CA LEU A 319 24.97 0.50 -5.63
C LEU A 319 24.96 1.97 -6.09
N GLN A 320 25.51 2.23 -7.27
CA GLN A 320 25.77 3.58 -7.78
C GLN A 320 24.51 4.43 -8.02
N LYS A 321 23.31 3.84 -8.02
CA LYS A 321 22.01 4.54 -8.12
C LYS A 321 21.34 4.77 -6.76
N LEU A 322 21.91 4.28 -5.67
CA LEU A 322 21.31 4.38 -4.34
C LEU A 322 21.25 5.86 -3.92
N THR A 323 20.04 6.32 -3.60
CA THR A 323 19.75 7.71 -3.19
C THR A 323 19.39 7.81 -1.71
N HIS A 324 18.82 6.76 -1.13
CA HIS A 324 18.42 6.72 0.28
C HIS A 324 18.94 5.45 0.94
N LEU A 325 19.71 5.62 2.01
CA LEU A 325 20.18 4.53 2.85
C LEU A 325 19.78 4.83 4.30
N THR A 326 18.95 3.98 4.87
CA THR A 326 18.48 4.09 6.26
C THR A 326 19.01 2.92 7.07
N LEU A 327 19.77 3.23 8.11
CA LEU A 327 20.41 2.31 9.07
C LEU A 327 20.06 2.71 10.51
N TRP A 328 18.92 3.39 10.70
CA TRP A 328 18.49 3.89 12.00
C TRP A 328 18.31 2.74 12.99
N ASP A 329 18.80 2.88 14.23
CA ASP A 329 18.63 1.88 15.30
C ASP A 329 19.28 0.54 14.94
N ASN A 330 20.62 0.54 14.91
CA ASN A 330 21.50 -0.60 14.64
C ASN A 330 22.70 -0.58 15.62
N GLN A 331 23.67 -1.47 15.41
CA GLN A 331 24.86 -1.62 16.25
C GLN A 331 26.15 -1.14 15.55
N ILE A 332 26.02 -0.19 14.61
CA ILE A 332 27.16 0.28 13.80
C ILE A 332 28.07 1.13 14.69
N ALA A 333 29.23 0.59 15.03
CA ALA A 333 30.23 1.26 15.87
C ALA A 333 31.21 2.11 15.04
N GLN A 334 31.44 1.75 13.78
CA GLN A 334 32.35 2.44 12.87
C GLN A 334 31.67 2.73 11.55
N PHE A 335 31.97 3.87 10.94
CA PHE A 335 31.38 4.22 9.65
C PHE A 335 31.88 3.27 8.55
N PRO A 336 31.00 2.58 7.80
CA PRO A 336 31.43 1.71 6.71
C PRO A 336 32.01 2.52 5.55
N ALA A 337 33.33 2.45 5.34
CA ALA A 337 34.04 3.26 4.34
C ALA A 337 33.54 3.04 2.90
N SER A 338 32.91 1.90 2.64
CA SER A 338 32.25 1.55 1.38
C SER A 338 31.07 2.48 1.04
N ILE A 339 30.36 3.03 2.04
CA ILE A 339 29.27 4.00 1.86
C ILE A 339 29.77 5.25 1.13
N SER A 340 30.99 5.71 1.41
CA SER A 340 31.61 6.90 0.78
C SER A 340 31.74 6.81 -0.75
N LYS A 341 31.56 5.62 -1.33
CA LYS A 341 31.57 5.39 -2.78
C LYS A 341 30.19 5.52 -3.45
N LEU A 342 29.13 5.75 -2.67
CA LEU A 342 27.76 5.89 -3.17
C LEU A 342 27.51 7.31 -3.71
N LYS A 343 27.97 7.58 -4.94
CA LYS A 343 27.96 8.94 -5.52
C LYS A 343 26.58 9.55 -5.70
N SER A 344 25.53 8.75 -5.82
CA SER A 344 24.13 9.23 -5.94
C SER A 344 23.41 9.42 -4.61
N LEU A 345 24.06 9.15 -3.47
CA LEU A 345 23.40 9.14 -2.17
C LEU A 345 22.99 10.56 -1.77
N LYS A 346 21.70 10.74 -1.48
CA LYS A 346 21.09 12.01 -1.08
C LYS A 346 20.76 12.04 0.40
N ASN A 347 20.29 10.92 0.96
CA ASN A 347 19.94 10.84 2.37
C ASN A 347 20.60 9.62 3.01
N LEU A 348 21.36 9.88 4.08
CA LEU A 348 22.00 8.87 4.91
C LEU A 348 21.52 9.02 6.35
N LYS A 349 20.79 8.00 6.83
CA LYS A 349 20.30 7.94 8.21
C LYS A 349 21.04 6.86 8.98
N LEU A 350 21.79 7.29 9.98
CA LEU A 350 22.63 6.52 10.91
C LEU A 350 22.26 6.84 12.37
N ASP A 351 21.10 7.43 12.59
CA ASP A 351 20.54 7.72 13.91
C ASP A 351 20.56 6.48 14.81
N LYS A 352 20.69 6.64 16.13
CA LYS A 352 20.68 5.54 17.11
C LYS A 352 21.65 4.39 16.74
N ASN A 353 22.92 4.72 16.62
CA ASN A 353 24.00 3.74 16.42
C ASN A 353 25.08 3.97 17.49
N GLN A 354 26.25 3.36 17.32
CA GLN A 354 27.36 3.41 18.26
C GLN A 354 28.56 4.18 17.68
N LEU A 355 28.33 5.07 16.70
CA LEU A 355 29.40 5.78 16.01
C LEU A 355 30.13 6.72 16.96
N SER A 356 31.45 6.51 17.11
CA SER A 356 32.35 7.40 17.86
C SER A 356 32.93 8.53 16.99
N GLU A 357 33.04 8.30 15.68
CA GLU A 357 33.56 9.26 14.72
C GLU A 357 32.91 9.12 13.34
N LEU A 358 33.04 10.17 12.53
CA LEU A 358 32.74 10.15 11.10
C LEU A 358 34.06 10.34 10.32
N PRO A 359 34.35 9.53 9.30
CA PRO A 359 35.63 9.58 8.59
C PRO A 359 35.65 10.69 7.55
N ASP A 360 36.86 11.13 7.19
CA ASP A 360 37.04 12.12 6.12
C ASP A 360 36.55 11.66 4.74
N SER A 361 36.43 10.35 4.55
CA SER A 361 35.89 9.77 3.32
C SER A 361 34.41 10.12 3.10
N LEU A 362 33.66 10.47 4.15
CA LEU A 362 32.25 10.89 4.06
C LEU A 362 32.06 12.08 3.12
N ALA A 363 33.08 12.94 3.02
CA ALA A 363 33.13 14.08 2.11
C ALA A 363 33.11 13.70 0.61
N GLN A 364 33.24 12.41 0.27
CA GLN A 364 33.11 11.90 -1.09
C GLN A 364 31.65 11.79 -1.56
N LEU A 365 30.67 11.96 -0.66
CA LEU A 365 29.24 11.93 -0.96
C LEU A 365 28.74 13.29 -1.49
N GLU A 366 29.21 13.69 -2.66
CA GLU A 366 29.00 15.04 -3.23
C GLU A 366 27.52 15.45 -3.41
N ASN A 367 26.61 14.47 -3.54
CA ASN A 367 25.18 14.67 -3.68
C ASN A 367 24.39 14.54 -2.37
N LEU A 368 25.05 14.39 -1.22
CA LEU A 368 24.39 14.22 0.06
C LEU A 368 23.65 15.50 0.45
N GLU A 369 22.34 15.39 0.66
CA GLU A 369 21.44 16.48 1.05
C GLU A 369 21.06 16.41 2.54
N GLY A 370 20.97 15.20 3.11
CA GLY A 370 20.64 14.98 4.51
C GLY A 370 21.54 13.94 5.18
N LEU A 371 22.18 14.34 6.27
CA LEU A 371 22.97 13.48 7.16
C LEU A 371 22.30 13.45 8.53
N PHE A 372 21.87 12.26 8.95
CA PHE A 372 21.19 12.05 10.24
C PHE A 372 22.02 11.06 11.07
N VAL A 373 22.62 11.55 12.15
CA VAL A 373 23.53 10.81 13.04
C VAL A 373 23.17 11.10 14.50
N ARG A 374 21.88 11.33 14.79
CA ARG A 374 21.41 11.61 16.15
C ARG A 374 21.59 10.40 17.06
N ASP A 375 21.63 10.61 18.37
CA ASP A 375 21.71 9.51 19.34
C ASP A 375 22.92 8.58 19.04
N ASN A 376 24.12 9.13 18.92
CA ASN A 376 25.38 8.40 18.72
C ASN A 376 26.42 8.84 19.77
N GLN A 377 27.70 8.49 19.59
CA GLN A 377 28.80 8.78 20.52
C GLN A 377 29.83 9.75 19.91
N LEU A 378 29.41 10.58 18.95
CA LEU A 378 30.32 11.46 18.20
C LEU A 378 30.89 12.55 19.11
N ARG A 379 32.23 12.70 19.10
CA ARG A 379 32.95 13.76 19.84
C ARG A 379 33.34 14.95 18.99
N THR A 380 33.44 14.77 17.67
CA THR A 380 33.71 15.84 16.71
C THR A 380 33.05 15.50 15.37
N LEU A 381 32.87 16.51 14.53
CA LEU A 381 32.60 16.35 13.10
C LEU A 381 33.92 16.51 12.32
N PRO A 382 34.11 15.81 11.17
CA PRO A 382 35.31 15.95 10.38
C PRO A 382 35.29 17.26 9.58
N LYS A 383 36.44 17.94 9.52
CA LYS A 383 36.63 19.20 8.77
C LYS A 383 36.32 19.07 7.28
N SER A 384 36.45 17.86 6.76
CA SER A 384 36.19 17.51 5.37
C SER A 384 34.70 17.64 4.97
N LEU A 385 33.76 17.70 5.92
CA LEU A 385 32.33 17.97 5.63
C LEU A 385 32.13 19.25 4.82
N ARG A 386 33.07 20.21 4.89
CA ARG A 386 33.09 21.43 4.06
C ARG A 386 32.97 21.19 2.56
N LYS A 387 33.32 19.99 2.08
CA LYS A 387 33.26 19.61 0.66
C LYS A 387 31.86 19.17 0.21
N LEU A 388 30.92 18.96 1.14
CA LEU A 388 29.57 18.53 0.82
C LEU A 388 28.73 19.71 0.33
N ASN A 389 28.87 20.07 -0.94
CA ASN A 389 28.21 21.25 -1.52
C ASN A 389 26.68 21.14 -1.66
N SER A 390 26.13 19.93 -1.50
CA SER A 390 24.69 19.66 -1.61
C SER A 390 24.00 19.52 -0.25
N ILE A 391 24.76 19.47 0.86
CA ILE A 391 24.20 19.15 2.18
C ILE A 391 23.33 20.29 2.66
N ARG A 392 22.13 19.93 3.10
CA ARG A 392 21.08 20.86 3.51
C ARG A 392 20.77 20.71 4.98
N ARG A 393 20.80 19.48 5.49
CA ARG A 393 20.45 19.14 6.88
C ARG A 393 21.53 18.26 7.50
N ILE A 394 22.01 18.66 8.69
CA ILE A 394 22.88 17.83 9.54
C ILE A 394 22.21 17.68 10.89
N TYR A 395 21.71 16.49 11.21
CA TYR A 395 21.11 16.19 12.52
C TYR A 395 22.09 15.37 13.33
N VAL A 396 22.68 15.99 14.35
CA VAL A 396 23.72 15.40 15.22
C VAL A 396 23.39 15.61 16.70
N HIS A 397 22.13 15.87 17.01
CA HIS A 397 21.65 16.03 18.38
C HIS A 397 21.82 14.72 19.19
N ASN A 398 21.91 14.84 20.51
CA ASN A 398 22.19 13.73 21.44
C ASN A 398 23.49 12.98 21.08
N ASN A 399 24.60 13.69 21.06
CA ASN A 399 25.95 13.16 20.89
C ASN A 399 26.87 13.72 22.00
N LEU A 400 28.20 13.61 21.83
CA LEU A 400 29.21 14.07 22.78
C LEU A 400 30.03 15.26 22.22
N LEU A 401 29.46 16.03 21.29
CA LEU A 401 30.14 17.18 20.69
C LEU A 401 30.30 18.30 21.71
N THR A 402 31.52 18.78 21.90
CA THR A 402 31.79 20.00 22.67
C THR A 402 31.91 21.25 21.80
N THR A 403 32.10 21.06 20.49
CA THR A 403 32.30 22.10 19.46
C THR A 403 32.01 21.51 18.07
N ILE A 404 32.00 22.37 17.04
CA ILE A 404 32.00 21.97 15.63
C ILE A 404 33.15 22.67 14.87
N PRO A 405 33.67 22.08 13.77
CA PRO A 405 34.77 22.68 13.04
C PRO A 405 34.42 23.97 12.27
N ASP A 406 35.38 24.89 12.25
CA ASP A 406 35.31 26.19 11.55
C ASP A 406 35.27 26.09 10.02
N GLU A 407 35.44 24.90 9.49
CA GLU A 407 35.30 24.63 8.08
C GLU A 407 33.83 24.49 7.66
N LEU A 408 32.90 24.24 8.59
CA LEU A 408 31.48 24.01 8.25
C LEU A 408 30.78 25.29 7.73
N LYS A 409 31.24 26.51 8.04
CA LYS A 409 30.72 27.77 7.44
C LYS A 409 30.92 27.83 5.92
N GLN A 410 31.79 27.00 5.36
CA GLN A 410 32.01 26.96 3.91
C GLN A 410 30.86 26.25 3.20
N ILE A 411 30.01 25.54 3.94
CA ILE A 411 28.86 24.81 3.43
C ILE A 411 27.69 25.78 3.23
N LYS A 412 27.71 26.49 2.09
CA LYS A 412 26.68 27.49 1.75
C LYS A 412 25.29 26.90 1.52
N SER A 413 25.21 25.60 1.28
CA SER A 413 23.94 24.87 1.07
C SER A 413 23.24 24.49 2.37
N LEU A 414 23.96 24.52 3.51
CA LEU A 414 23.45 24.09 4.80
C LEU A 414 22.40 25.07 5.28
N PHE A 415 21.18 24.57 5.49
CA PHE A 415 20.09 25.40 5.99
C PHE A 415 19.71 25.05 7.43
N ARG A 416 20.03 23.83 7.90
CA ARG A 416 19.72 23.41 9.27
C ARG A 416 20.79 22.50 9.86
N ILE A 417 21.20 22.81 11.09
CA ILE A 417 22.02 21.94 11.93
C ILE A 417 21.37 21.79 13.31
N CYS A 418 21.16 20.54 13.74
CA CYS A 418 20.60 20.24 15.07
C CYS A 418 21.71 19.74 15.99
N LEU A 419 22.01 20.51 17.03
CA LEU A 419 23.06 20.27 18.02
C LEU A 419 22.51 19.95 19.41
N TYR A 420 21.20 20.03 19.64
CA TYR A 420 20.64 19.84 20.97
C TYR A 420 21.06 18.54 21.66
N GLY A 421 21.16 18.56 22.99
CA GLY A 421 21.61 17.39 23.75
C GLY A 421 23.09 17.02 23.55
N ASN A 422 23.91 17.92 22.98
CA ASN A 422 25.37 17.84 23.03
C ASN A 422 25.93 18.74 24.14
N PRO A 423 27.09 18.41 24.74
CA PRO A 423 27.74 19.25 25.76
C PRO A 423 28.45 20.49 25.18
N VAL A 424 27.74 21.29 24.36
CA VAL A 424 28.23 22.57 23.81
C VAL A 424 27.92 23.67 24.82
N ASN A 425 28.96 24.28 25.41
CA ASN A 425 28.79 25.34 26.41
C ASN A 425 28.29 26.66 25.78
N GLU A 426 27.70 27.56 26.59
CA GLU A 426 27.09 28.82 26.10
C GLU A 426 28.03 29.69 25.26
N LYS A 427 29.31 29.80 25.65
CA LYS A 427 30.32 30.55 24.89
C LYS A 427 30.50 29.97 23.48
N GLU A 428 30.50 28.65 23.40
CA GLU A 428 30.64 27.93 22.14
C GLU A 428 29.35 27.98 21.31
N GLN A 429 28.18 27.96 21.95
CA GLN A 429 26.90 28.18 21.27
C GLN A 429 26.88 29.55 20.59
N GLN A 430 27.21 30.62 21.32
CA GLN A 430 27.31 31.98 20.75
C GLN A 430 28.31 32.04 19.59
N ARG A 431 29.48 31.41 19.75
CA ARG A 431 30.48 31.32 18.67
C ARG A 431 29.91 30.66 17.43
N ILE A 432 29.13 29.58 17.58
CA ILE A 432 28.51 28.83 16.48
C ILE A 432 27.37 29.64 15.83
N GLU A 433 26.57 30.37 16.61
CA GLU A 433 25.54 31.28 16.09
C GLU A 433 26.15 32.41 15.27
N ASP A 434 27.19 33.07 15.79
CA ASP A 434 27.93 34.13 15.08
C ASP A 434 28.61 33.59 13.80
N PHE A 435 28.89 32.28 13.78
CA PHE A 435 29.59 31.59 12.71
C PHE A 435 28.67 31.15 11.56
N PHE A 436 27.35 31.07 11.79
CA PHE A 436 26.34 30.82 10.75
C PHE A 436 25.23 31.88 10.75
N ASP A 437 25.40 32.92 9.93
CA ASP A 437 24.40 33.97 9.73
C ASP A 437 23.23 33.54 8.80
N TYR A 438 23.33 32.39 8.14
CA TYR A 438 22.34 31.89 7.15
C TYR A 438 21.72 30.52 7.49
N CYS A 439 22.14 29.87 8.59
CA CYS A 439 21.72 28.51 8.95
C CYS A 439 20.81 28.52 10.19
N ASP A 440 19.77 27.69 10.18
CA ASP A 440 18.93 27.42 11.35
C ASP A 440 19.66 26.45 12.29
N ILE A 441 20.09 26.95 13.46
CA ILE A 441 20.82 26.18 14.47
C ILE A 441 19.88 25.87 15.63
N LEU A 442 19.74 24.58 15.95
CA LEU A 442 18.91 24.13 17.08
C LEU A 442 19.80 23.56 18.19
N PHE A 443 19.92 24.30 19.30
CA PHE A 443 20.60 23.89 20.54
C PHE A 443 19.69 23.21 21.56
#